data_AF-F2KRI2-F1
#
_entry.id   AF-F2KRI2-F1
#
_cell.length_a   1.000
_cell.length_b   1.000
_cell.length_c   1.000
_cell.angle_alpha   90.00
_cell.angle_beta   90.00
_cell.angle_gamma   90.00
#
_symmetry.space_group_name_H-M   'P 1'
#
loop_
_entity.id
_entity.type
_entity.pdbx_description
1 polymer ?
#
loop_
_entity_poly.entity_id
_entity_poly.type
_entity_poly.pdbx_seq_one_letter_code
_entity_poly.pdbx_strand_id
1 'polypeptide(L)' 'MKGKKNGPKKYLAGVVDFGILGRREAYLFKNEKREKKEQPAYRLVIKEGDAWKEVGAFWVRESKTKEVEEEEIDLSGD' A
#
# COMPACT_ATOMS: atom_id res chain seq x y z
N MET A 1 -10.49 -27.20 14.09
CA MET A 1 -10.18 -26.17 13.06
C MET A 1 -9.39 -25.05 13.71
N LYS A 2 -8.10 -24.86 13.39
CA LYS A 2 -7.30 -23.76 13.93
C LYS A 2 -7.71 -22.46 13.22
N GLY A 3 -8.53 -21.63 13.87
CA GLY A 3 -8.83 -20.28 13.41
C GLY A 3 -7.54 -19.48 13.32
N LYS A 4 -7.13 -19.12 12.11
CA LYS A 4 -6.02 -18.18 11.86
C LYS A 4 -6.41 -16.87 12.56
N LYS A 5 -5.71 -16.53 13.65
CA LYS A 5 -5.85 -15.22 14.28
C LYS A 5 -5.40 -14.18 13.25
N ASN A 6 -6.36 -13.51 12.61
CA ASN A 6 -6.08 -12.33 11.80
C ASN A 6 -5.55 -11.27 12.77
N GLY A 7 -4.24 -11.03 12.75
CA GLY A 7 -3.63 -9.91 13.45
C GLY A 7 -4.22 -8.57 12.98
N PRO A 8 -3.90 -7.47 13.66
CA PRO A 8 -4.37 -6.14 13.26
C PRO A 8 -4.00 -5.88 11.79
N LYS A 9 -5.01 -5.54 10.97
CA LYS A 9 -4.81 -5.22 9.56
C LYS A 9 -4.05 -3.91 9.46
N LYS A 10 -2.86 -3.95 8.87
CA LYS A 10 -2.09 -2.74 8.54
C LYS A 10 -2.76 -2.04 7.36
N TYR A 11 -2.88 -0.72 7.45
CA TYR A 11 -3.38 0.15 6.40
C TYR A 11 -2.56 1.43 6.38
N LEU A 12 -2.54 2.10 5.23
CA LEU A 12 -1.98 3.45 5.12
C LEU A 12 -3.14 4.44 5.24
N ALA A 13 -2.94 5.51 6.00
CA ALA A 13 -3.90 6.60 6.13
C ALA A 13 -3.21 7.93 5.83
N GLY A 14 -3.92 8.85 5.21
CA GLY A 14 -3.39 10.17 4.90
C GLY A 14 -4.44 11.09 4.28
N VAL A 15 -4.03 12.31 3.96
CA VAL A 15 -4.87 13.26 3.26
C VAL A 15 -4.52 13.22 1.77
N VAL A 16 -5.55 13.03 0.93
CA VAL A 16 -5.42 13.07 -0.52
C VAL A 16 -6.24 14.24 -1.05
N ASP A 17 -5.67 15.00 -1.97
CA ASP A 17 -6.37 16.05 -2.70
C ASP A 17 -7.03 15.43 -3.94
N PHE A 18 -8.35 15.39 -3.97
CA PHE A 18 -9.14 14.85 -5.08
C PHE A 18 -9.55 15.95 -6.08
N GLY A 19 -8.85 17.09 -6.09
CA GLY A 19 -9.11 18.19 -7.02
C GLY A 19 -10.44 18.88 -6.71
N ILE A 20 -11.41 18.77 -7.62
CA ILE A 20 -12.73 19.42 -7.45
C ILE A 20 -13.50 18.95 -6.21
N LEU A 21 -13.17 17.77 -5.68
CA LEU A 21 -13.77 17.23 -4.46
C LEU A 21 -13.03 17.69 -3.19
N GLY A 22 -11.90 18.38 -3.37
CA GLY A 22 -11.04 18.89 -2.31
C GLY A 22 -10.26 17.80 -1.57
N ARG A 23 -9.67 18.20 -0.45
CA ARG A 23 -8.88 17.33 0.42
C ARG A 23 -9.79 16.44 1.27
N ARG A 24 -9.44 15.16 1.36
CA ARG A 24 -10.15 14.16 2.16
C ARG A 24 -9.15 13.26 2.87
N GLU A 25 -9.50 12.81 4.07
CA GLU A 25 -8.84 11.66 4.67
C GLU A 25 -9.18 10.41 3.85
N ALA A 26 -8.14 9.70 3.46
CA ALA A 26 -8.23 8.49 2.69
C ALA A 26 -7.39 7.38 3.33
N TYR A 27 -7.88 6.16 3.16
CA TYR A 27 -7.35 4.96 3.79
C TYR A 27 -7.11 3.91 2.71
N LEU A 28 -5.89 3.40 2.62
CA LEU A 28 -5.48 2.43 1.62
C LEU A 28 -5.30 1.07 2.29
N PHE A 29 -6.10 0.10 1.86
CA PHE A 29 -6.13 -1.26 2.39
C PHE A 29 -5.58 -2.24 1.37
N LYS A 30 -4.77 -3.21 1.84
CA LYS A 30 -4.33 -4.33 1.00
C LYS A 30 -5.55 -5.17 0.59
N ASN A 31 -5.61 -5.53 -0.69
CA ASN A 31 -6.64 -6.41 -1.20
C ASN A 31 -6.30 -7.87 -0.86
N GLU A 32 -6.75 -8.32 0.30
CA GLU A 32 -6.53 -9.70 0.80
C GLU A 32 -7.17 -10.78 -0.07
N LYS A 33 -8.16 -10.41 -0.90
CA LYS A 33 -8.84 -11.34 -1.82
C LYS A 33 -8.24 -11.33 -3.23
N ARG A 34 -7.04 -10.78 -3.39
CA ARG A 34 -6.35 -10.75 -4.67
C ARG A 34 -5.84 -12.16 -5.02
N GLU A 35 -6.40 -12.74 -6.07
CA GLU A 35 -6.03 -14.04 -6.61
C GLU A 35 -5.29 -13.92 -7.95
N LYS A 36 -5.57 -12.85 -8.71
CA LYS A 36 -5.03 -12.62 -10.07
C LYS A 36 -4.23 -11.32 -10.16
N LYS A 37 -3.30 -11.23 -11.11
CA LYS A 37 -2.44 -10.04 -11.28
C LYS A 37 -3.23 -8.81 -11.75
N GLU A 38 -4.29 -9.04 -12.52
CA GLU A 38 -5.23 -8.04 -13.05
C GLU A 38 -6.11 -7.42 -11.97
N GLN A 39 -6.21 -8.06 -10.79
CA GLN A 39 -6.90 -7.48 -9.65
C GLN A 39 -5.99 -6.49 -8.92
N PRO A 40 -6.54 -5.41 -8.35
CA PRO A 40 -5.75 -4.39 -7.67
C PRO A 40 -5.08 -4.95 -6.42
N ALA A 41 -3.87 -4.46 -6.14
CA ALA A 41 -3.10 -4.77 -4.95
C ALA A 41 -3.68 -4.07 -3.71
N TYR A 42 -4.20 -2.86 -3.87
CA TYR A 42 -4.78 -2.07 -2.79
C TYR A 42 -6.07 -1.37 -3.22
N ARG A 43 -6.95 -1.11 -2.24
CA ARG A 43 -8.20 -0.36 -2.40
C ARG A 43 -8.13 0.90 -1.55
N LEU A 44 -8.47 2.04 -2.15
CA LEU A 44 -8.55 3.34 -1.48
C LEU A 44 -10.00 3.61 -1.12
N VAL A 45 -10.22 3.90 0.16
CA VAL A 45 -11.53 4.27 0.68
C VAL A 45 -11.46 5.60 1.41
N ILE A 46 -12.58 6.31 1.44
CA ILE A 46 -12.78 7.53 2.23
C ILE A 46 -13.99 7.33 3.14
N LYS A 47 -14.09 8.17 4.18
CA LYS A 47 -15.29 8.25 5.02
C LYS A 47 -16.16 9.42 4.55
N GLU A 48 -17.38 9.13 4.11
CA GLU A 48 -18.40 10.13 3.77
C GLU A 48 -19.54 10.00 4.79
N GLY A 49 -19.63 10.95 5.73
CA GLY A 49 -20.54 10.84 6.87
C GLY A 49 -20.21 9.63 7.73
N ASP A 50 -21.17 8.71 7.88
CA ASP A 50 -21.00 7.45 8.61
C ASP A 50 -20.65 6.26 7.69
N ALA A 51 -20.59 6.48 6.38
CA ALA A 51 -20.34 5.42 5.40
C ALA A 51 -18.88 5.39 4.93
N TRP A 52 -18.38 4.18 4.68
CA TRP A 52 -17.13 3.94 3.97
C TRP A 52 -17.40 3.80 2.49
N LYS A 53 -16.64 4.52 1.67
CA LYS A 53 -16.80 4.51 0.22
C LYS A 53 -15.47 4.22 -0.46
N GLU A 54 -15.49 3.24 -1.36
CA GLU A 54 -14.35 2.98 -2.24
C GLU A 54 -14.27 4.02 -3.35
N VAL A 55 -13.10 4.63 -3.52
CA VAL A 55 -12.87 5.72 -4.47
C VAL A 55 -11.65 5.50 -5.37
N GLY A 56 -10.92 4.40 -5.17
CA GLY A 56 -9.76 4.10 -6.00
C GLY A 56 -9.21 2.70 -5.81
N ALA A 57 -8.42 2.27 -6.80
CA ALA A 57 -7.77 0.97 -6.82
C ALA A 57 -6.35 1.13 -7.35
N PHE A 58 -5.40 0.43 -6.72
CA PHE A 58 -3.97 0.59 -7.00
C PHE A 58 -3.36 -0.73 -7.46
N TRP A 59 -2.71 -0.70 -8.62
CA TRP A 59 -1.88 -1.79 -9.14
C TRP A 59 -0.41 -1.46 -8.89
N VAL A 60 0.06 -1.77 -7.69
CA VAL A 60 1.45 -1.54 -7.33
C VAL A 60 2.29 -2.68 -7.91
N ARG A 61 3.29 -2.32 -8.73
CA ARG A 61 4.38 -3.22 -9.11
C ARG A 61 5.45 -3.07 -8.04
N GLU A 62 5.70 -4.12 -7.27
CA GLU A 62 6.81 -4.13 -6.32
C GLU A 62 8.12 -4.11 -7.12
N SER A 63 8.80 -2.97 -7.18
CA SER A 63 10.22 -2.97 -7.49
C SER A 63 10.93 -3.53 -6.26
N LYS A 64 11.52 -4.72 -6.37
CA LYS A 64 12.53 -5.12 -5.39
C LYS A 64 13.62 -4.05 -5.48
N THR A 65 13.73 -3.21 -4.46
CA THR A 65 14.92 -2.38 -4.27
C THR A 65 16.09 -3.34 -4.41
N LYS A 66 16.94 -3.15 -5.43
CA LYS A 66 18.22 -3.84 -5.46
C LYS A 66 18.93 -3.42 -4.19
N GLU A 67 19.17 -4.36 -3.29
CA GLU A 67 20.12 -4.18 -2.22
C GLU A 67 21.39 -3.63 -2.90
N VAL A 68 21.76 -2.40 -2.56
CA VAL A 68 23.03 -1.83 -3.01
C VAL A 68 24.06 -2.72 -2.36
N GLU A 69 24.69 -3.62 -3.13
CA GLU A 69 25.90 -4.30 -2.69
C GLU A 69 26.86 -3.19 -2.28
N GLU A 70 27.17 -3.12 -0.99
CA GLU A 70 28.24 -2.27 -0.49
C GLU A 70 29.51 -2.71 -1.23
N GLU A 71 29.91 -1.95 -2.26
CA GLU A 71 31.24 -2.10 -2.84
C GLU A 71 32.24 -1.83 -1.71
N GLU A 72 32.84 -2.89 -1.18
CA GLU A 72 34.03 -2.79 -0.33
C GLU A 72 35.11 -2.07 -1.14
N ILE A 73 35.27 -0.78 -0.87
CA ILE A 73 36.38 0.01 -1.39
C ILE A 73 37.64 -0.50 -0.68
N ASP A 74 38.39 -1.38 -1.34
CA ASP A 74 39.72 -1.79 -0.92
C ASP A 74 40.66 -0.59 -1.03
N LEU A 75 41.04 -0.02 0.12
CA LEU A 75 42.00 1.07 0.24
C LEU A 75 43.44 0.57 0.48
N SER A 76 43.74 -0.70 0.23
CA SER A 76 45.12 -1.20 0.27
C SER A 76 45.88 -0.85 -1.02
N GLY A 77 46.16 0.45 -1.19
CA GLY A 77 47.19 0.94 -2.12
C GLY A 77 48.50 1.15 -1.38
N ASP A 78 49.51 0.34 -1.71
CA ASP A 78 50.95 0.60 -1.50
C ASP A 78 51.49 1.51 -2.63
#